data_AF-A0A2U2BAM1-F1
#
_entry.id   AF-A0A2U2BAM1-F1
#
_cell.length_a   1.000
_cell.length_b   1.000
_cell.length_c   1.000
_cell.angle_alpha   90.00
_cell.angle_beta   90.00
_cell.angle_gamma   90.00
#
_symmetry.space_group_name_H-M   'P 1'
#
loop_
_entity.id
_entity.type
_entity.pdbx_description
1 polymer ?
#
loop_
_entity_poly.entity_id
_entity_poly.type
_entity_poly.pdbx_seq_one_letter_code
_entity_poly.pdbx_strand_id
1 'polypeptide(L)'
;MAGIFGSIFGSKFPDTGKYEAAQIELRENFRKFQEISESTLLKRYLELDHEVHSGDFEKRVDELKNKKFKDTQQYQQLKRFKELDKSKDIKTYLKLSKSGQGKKTEEILESDKFKRFRELEKYTNSPEFYKAKASSDFKKSEAHDAYKEYKRLKNDHSIKWAIKSEKSSAYQTFKKLEDSQKLTNFFELKATIESKEFKDFKDYMEDKHRFKKSDEAALLNEFSDLKKNKDIVWYLKTKQEKPFEEFKKWEITFQDDFDKANLDRNKWITGYYWGKALMNDTYSLENEKQLFSDSNVELRDSNLRITTQRETAIGKAWNPSWGFREKEFNFTSGLVSTGQSFRQQYGRFEAKVRFNASSPIVNAFWMVGEKMTPHIDIFKSVFSGGKALETGVISKLKEKELTEARKRIKGANFTKDYYIYSLDWSPKELVWKINGVEVFRQTKNIPEEPMYLSFSTILPEEPKEKDLPAIMEINWVRCYKHI
;
A
#
# COMPACT_ATOMS: atom_id res chain seq x y z
N MET A 1 -0.36 6.11 -22.76
CA MET A 1 0.28 7.44 -22.80
C MET A 1 0.48 8.00 -24.22
N ALA A 2 -0.20 7.47 -25.26
CA ALA A 2 -0.20 8.07 -26.59
C ALA A 2 -1.34 9.09 -26.68
N GLY A 3 -1.06 10.34 -26.33
CA GLY A 3 -2.03 11.43 -26.44
C GLY A 3 -1.84 12.43 -25.32
N ILE A 4 -1.05 13.46 -25.60
CA ILE A 4 -1.09 14.85 -25.12
C ILE A 4 0.32 15.41 -25.42
N PHE A 5 0.66 15.56 -26.71
CA PHE A 5 1.75 16.45 -27.11
C PHE A 5 1.28 17.12 -28.40
N GLY A 6 0.65 18.29 -28.26
CA GLY A 6 0.27 19.11 -29.40
C GLY A 6 1.51 19.48 -30.20
N SER A 7 1.45 19.28 -31.52
CA SER A 7 2.46 19.78 -32.46
C SER A 7 2.55 21.30 -32.33
N ILE A 8 3.74 21.80 -32.02
CA ILE A 8 4.06 23.22 -32.16
C ILE A 8 4.25 23.47 -33.66
N PHE A 9 3.69 24.56 -34.17
CA PHE A 9 3.79 24.97 -35.58
C PHE A 9 5.21 24.76 -36.14
N GLY A 10 5.37 23.81 -37.07
CA GLY A 10 6.60 23.58 -37.83
C GLY A 10 7.26 22.20 -37.68
N SER A 11 6.99 21.44 -36.62
CA SER A 11 7.51 20.07 -36.44
C SER A 11 6.40 19.03 -36.24
N LYS A 12 6.55 17.88 -36.91
CA LYS A 12 5.69 16.69 -36.77
C LYS A 12 5.95 15.94 -35.45
N PHE A 13 7.08 16.19 -34.81
CA PHE A 13 7.47 15.51 -33.58
C PHE A 13 7.22 16.41 -32.36
N PRO A 14 6.88 15.83 -31.20
CA PRO A 14 6.85 16.53 -29.94
C PRO A 14 8.18 17.25 -29.68
N ASP A 15 8.13 18.34 -28.92
CA ASP A 15 9.35 18.96 -28.41
C ASP A 15 10.16 17.94 -27.58
N THR A 16 11.45 17.82 -27.88
CA THR A 16 12.33 16.80 -27.27
C THR A 16 12.45 16.99 -25.76
N GLY A 17 12.55 18.24 -25.30
CA GLY A 17 12.63 18.55 -23.87
C GLY A 17 11.35 18.18 -23.14
N LYS A 18 10.17 18.49 -23.70
CA LYS A 18 8.87 18.08 -23.14
C LYS A 18 8.67 16.57 -23.12
N TYR A 19 9.06 15.87 -24.20
CA TYR A 19 8.97 14.41 -24.25
C TYR A 19 9.88 13.77 -23.20
N GLU A 20 11.12 14.23 -23.09
CA GLU A 20 12.08 13.75 -22.10
C GLU A 20 11.62 14.04 -20.66
N ALA A 21 11.14 15.26 -20.38
CA ALA A 21 10.59 15.62 -19.08
C ALA A 21 9.41 14.72 -18.68
N ALA A 22 8.54 14.37 -19.62
CA ALA A 22 7.44 13.43 -19.36
C ALA A 22 7.92 12.00 -19.08
N GLN A 23 9.00 11.55 -19.73
CA GLN A 23 9.61 10.25 -19.42
C GLN A 23 10.26 10.25 -18.03
N ILE A 24 10.92 11.35 -17.64
CA ILE A 24 11.50 11.53 -16.31
C ILE A 24 10.39 11.54 -15.25
N GLU A 25 9.34 12.34 -15.46
CA GLU A 25 8.18 12.38 -14.56
C GLU A 25 7.52 11.01 -14.40
N LEU A 26 7.38 10.25 -15.48
CA LEU A 26 6.85 8.88 -15.41
C LEU A 26 7.71 7.96 -14.55
N ARG A 27 9.05 8.07 -14.64
CA ARG A 27 10.00 7.30 -13.82
C ARG A 27 9.91 7.68 -12.34
N GLU A 28 9.88 8.97 -12.05
CA GLU A 28 9.74 9.47 -10.68
C GLU A 28 8.41 9.07 -10.05
N ASN A 29 7.32 9.17 -10.81
CA ASN A 29 6.01 8.69 -10.38
C ASN A 29 6.02 7.17 -10.17
N PHE A 30 6.70 6.38 -11.01
CA PHE A 30 6.82 4.94 -10.78
C PHE A 30 7.60 4.63 -9.49
N ARG A 31 8.71 5.32 -9.23
CA ARG A 31 9.47 5.19 -7.99
C ARG A 31 8.60 5.53 -6.78
N LYS A 32 7.92 6.67 -6.79
CA LYS A 32 6.97 7.07 -5.75
C LYS A 32 5.87 6.01 -5.54
N PHE A 33 5.37 5.43 -6.63
CA PHE A 33 4.36 4.37 -6.56
C PHE A 33 4.90 3.12 -5.84
N GLN A 34 6.14 2.72 -6.12
CA GLN A 34 6.80 1.59 -5.43
C GLN A 34 7.02 1.91 -3.94
N GLU A 35 7.54 3.08 -3.62
CA GLU A 35 7.77 3.52 -2.24
C GLU A 35 6.47 3.51 -1.42
N ILE A 36 5.37 4.05 -1.97
CA ILE A 36 4.07 4.03 -1.27
C ILE A 36 3.54 2.59 -1.16
N SER A 37 3.73 1.75 -2.16
CA SER A 37 3.26 0.35 -2.14
C SER A 37 3.83 -0.46 -0.98
N GLU A 38 5.04 -0.11 -0.52
CA GLU A 38 5.73 -0.77 0.58
C GLU A 38 5.60 -0.03 1.92
N SER A 39 5.04 1.18 1.90
CA SER A 39 4.93 2.08 3.05
C SER A 39 4.08 1.52 4.19
N THR A 40 4.47 1.83 5.43
CA THR A 40 3.66 1.56 6.63
C THR A 40 2.32 2.30 6.60
N LEU A 41 2.30 3.49 5.99
CA LEU A 41 1.11 4.29 5.79
C LEU A 41 0.03 3.55 4.99
N LEU A 42 0.39 3.01 3.82
CA LEU A 42 -0.55 2.24 3.00
C LEU A 42 -0.96 0.93 3.68
N LYS A 43 -0.01 0.23 4.33
CA LYS A 43 -0.30 -0.98 5.10
C LYS A 43 -1.36 -0.73 6.17
N ARG A 44 -1.20 0.32 6.97
CA ARG A 44 -2.17 0.71 8.01
C ARG A 44 -3.54 1.06 7.43
N TYR A 45 -3.57 1.77 6.28
CA TYR A 45 -4.82 2.04 5.59
C TYR A 45 -5.54 0.76 5.17
N LEU A 46 -4.83 -0.20 4.57
CA LEU A 46 -5.42 -1.47 4.12
C LEU A 46 -5.88 -2.35 5.27
N GLU A 47 -5.12 -2.38 6.38
CA GLU A 47 -5.53 -3.07 7.62
C GLU A 47 -6.82 -2.48 8.19
N LEU A 48 -6.90 -1.15 8.28
CA LEU A 48 -8.10 -0.48 8.77
C LEU A 48 -9.26 -0.62 7.79
N ASP A 49 -9.03 -0.54 6.49
CA ASP A 49 -10.07 -0.76 5.47
C ASP A 49 -10.69 -2.15 5.63
N HIS A 50 -9.87 -3.17 5.87
CA HIS A 50 -10.35 -4.52 6.14
C HIS A 50 -11.12 -4.61 7.48
N GLU A 51 -10.57 -4.05 8.57
CA GLU A 51 -11.19 -4.11 9.90
C GLU A 51 -12.52 -3.36 9.95
N VAL A 52 -12.57 -2.11 9.48
CA VAL A 52 -13.77 -1.24 9.61
C VAL A 52 -14.93 -1.70 8.74
N HIS A 53 -14.65 -2.43 7.65
CA HIS A 53 -15.67 -3.06 6.80
C HIS A 53 -15.92 -4.53 7.19
N SER A 54 -15.35 -5.01 8.30
CA SER A 54 -15.67 -6.33 8.83
C SER A 54 -17.03 -6.31 9.52
N GLY A 55 -17.83 -7.34 9.31
CA GLY A 55 -19.15 -7.46 9.95
C GLY A 55 -19.08 -7.49 11.48
N ASP A 56 -17.95 -7.90 12.06
CA ASP A 56 -17.77 -7.91 13.52
C ASP A 56 -17.44 -6.51 14.06
N PHE A 57 -16.65 -5.71 13.36
CA PHE A 57 -16.45 -4.30 13.70
C PHE A 57 -17.76 -3.51 13.62
N GLU A 58 -18.52 -3.71 12.55
CA GLU A 58 -19.84 -3.07 12.37
C GLU A 58 -20.79 -3.41 13.53
N LYS A 59 -20.84 -4.67 13.97
CA LYS A 59 -21.63 -5.08 15.14
C LYS A 59 -21.18 -4.37 16.41
N ARG A 60 -19.86 -4.31 16.70
CA ARG A 60 -19.35 -3.60 17.90
C ARG A 60 -19.74 -2.12 17.89
N VAL A 61 -19.61 -1.47 16.74
CA VAL A 61 -20.04 -0.08 16.55
C VAL A 61 -21.55 0.09 16.77
N ASP A 62 -22.37 -0.82 16.24
CA ASP A 62 -23.82 -0.81 16.44
C ASP A 62 -24.17 -0.98 17.92
N GLU A 63 -23.57 -1.95 18.61
CA GLU A 63 -23.79 -2.17 20.04
C GLU A 63 -23.41 -0.92 20.85
N LEU A 64 -22.25 -0.31 20.57
CA LEU A 64 -21.80 0.93 21.20
C LEU A 64 -22.72 2.12 20.92
N LYS A 65 -23.43 2.17 19.80
CA LYS A 65 -24.35 3.28 19.49
C LYS A 65 -25.76 3.04 20.01
N ASN A 66 -26.25 1.80 19.95
CA ASN A 66 -27.67 1.51 20.00
C ASN A 66 -28.10 0.67 21.21
N LYS A 67 -27.23 -0.18 21.76
CA LYS A 67 -27.57 -1.09 22.89
C LYS A 67 -27.79 -0.30 24.17
N LYS A 68 -28.98 -0.32 24.76
CA LYS A 68 -29.27 0.47 25.97
C LYS A 68 -29.12 -0.39 27.22
N PHE A 69 -28.90 0.25 28.37
CA PHE A 69 -28.86 -0.46 29.65
C PHE A 69 -30.11 -1.32 29.86
N LYS A 70 -31.29 -0.83 29.46
CA LYS A 70 -32.56 -1.57 29.53
C LYS A 70 -32.60 -2.91 28.77
N ASP A 71 -31.69 -3.09 27.81
CA ASP A 71 -31.60 -4.29 26.98
C ASP A 71 -30.66 -5.34 27.59
N THR A 72 -30.14 -5.11 28.80
CA THR A 72 -29.13 -5.96 29.46
C THR A 72 -29.72 -6.82 30.57
N GLN A 73 -29.02 -7.90 30.93
CA GLN A 73 -29.35 -8.76 32.07
C GLN A 73 -29.26 -7.99 33.41
N GLN A 74 -28.29 -7.08 33.53
CA GLN A 74 -28.06 -6.24 34.70
C GLN A 74 -29.28 -5.34 34.97
N TYR A 75 -29.93 -4.82 33.92
CA TYR A 75 -31.19 -4.10 34.09
C TYR A 75 -32.31 -5.02 34.59
N GLN A 76 -32.39 -6.26 34.13
CA GLN A 76 -33.38 -7.23 34.64
C GLN A 76 -33.15 -7.53 36.12
N GLN A 77 -31.89 -7.68 36.55
CA GLN A 77 -31.52 -7.83 37.97
C GLN A 77 -31.94 -6.61 38.79
N LEU A 78 -31.66 -5.38 38.30
CA LEU A 78 -32.09 -4.14 38.98
C LEU A 78 -33.60 -4.01 39.06
N LYS A 79 -34.31 -4.37 37.98
CA LYS A 79 -35.78 -4.37 37.95
C LYS A 79 -36.32 -5.34 39.00
N ARG A 80 -35.77 -6.56 39.06
CA ARG A 80 -36.19 -7.58 40.03
C ARG A 80 -35.89 -7.17 41.47
N PHE A 81 -34.73 -6.57 41.72
CA PHE A 81 -34.41 -6.00 43.02
C PHE A 81 -35.42 -4.93 43.43
N LYS A 82 -35.72 -3.97 42.53
CA LYS A 82 -36.69 -2.91 42.81
C LYS A 82 -38.10 -3.43 43.08
N GLU A 83 -38.51 -4.54 42.44
CA GLU A 83 -39.77 -5.22 42.74
C GLU A 83 -39.76 -5.84 44.14
N LEU A 84 -38.69 -6.54 44.51
CA LEU A 84 -38.53 -7.16 45.83
C LEU A 84 -38.41 -6.13 46.96
N ASP A 85 -37.63 -5.07 46.76
CA ASP A 85 -37.46 -3.97 47.72
C ASP A 85 -38.79 -3.26 48.03
N LYS A 86 -39.69 -3.19 47.04
CA LYS A 86 -41.04 -2.63 47.21
C LYS A 86 -42.01 -3.59 47.90
N SER A 87 -41.69 -4.88 47.97
CA SER A 87 -42.56 -5.93 48.51
C SER A 87 -42.86 -5.70 49.99
N LYS A 88 -44.15 -5.74 50.35
CA LYS A 88 -44.62 -5.45 51.72
C LYS A 88 -43.99 -6.37 52.76
N ASP A 89 -43.82 -7.64 52.43
CA ASP A 89 -43.27 -8.67 53.30
C ASP A 89 -41.78 -8.44 53.57
N ILE A 90 -40.96 -8.18 52.54
CA ILE A 90 -39.54 -7.82 52.68
C ILE A 90 -39.38 -6.56 53.52
N LYS A 91 -40.15 -5.49 53.23
CA LYS A 91 -40.13 -4.27 54.07
C LYS A 91 -40.44 -4.54 55.52
N THR A 92 -41.43 -5.40 55.78
CA THR A 92 -41.82 -5.80 57.14
C THR A 92 -40.71 -6.56 57.84
N TYR A 93 -40.11 -7.54 57.16
CA TYR A 93 -38.96 -8.30 57.66
C TYR A 93 -37.78 -7.38 58.00
N LEU A 94 -37.37 -6.50 57.08
CA LEU A 94 -36.27 -5.56 57.28
C LEU A 94 -36.54 -4.59 58.44
N LYS A 95 -37.79 -4.12 58.59
CA LYS A 95 -38.18 -3.26 59.70
C LYS A 95 -38.03 -3.98 61.05
N LEU A 96 -38.55 -5.20 61.18
CA LEU A 96 -38.44 -5.98 62.42
C LEU A 96 -37.00 -6.40 62.74
N SER A 97 -36.23 -6.74 61.70
CA SER A 97 -34.80 -7.05 61.82
C SER A 97 -34.03 -5.84 62.35
N LYS A 98 -34.24 -4.66 61.75
CA LYS A 98 -33.57 -3.42 62.15
C LYS A 98 -33.95 -2.96 63.56
N SER A 99 -35.21 -3.14 63.96
CA SER A 99 -35.66 -2.77 65.31
C SER A 99 -35.29 -3.79 66.39
N GLY A 100 -34.68 -4.93 66.03
CA GLY A 100 -34.39 -6.04 66.94
C GLY A 100 -35.63 -6.74 67.50
N GLN A 101 -36.83 -6.40 67.00
CA GLN A 101 -38.09 -6.91 67.57
C GLN A 101 -38.35 -8.37 67.20
N GLY A 102 -37.92 -8.80 66.00
CA GLY A 102 -38.00 -10.21 65.57
C GLY A 102 -37.23 -11.12 66.52
N LYS A 103 -35.92 -10.89 66.62
CA LYS A 103 -35.02 -11.63 67.53
C LYS A 103 -35.45 -11.57 68.98
N LYS A 104 -35.80 -10.39 69.50
CA LYS A 104 -36.32 -10.25 70.88
C LYS A 104 -37.59 -11.08 71.11
N THR A 105 -38.44 -11.22 70.10
CA THR A 105 -39.62 -12.09 70.21
C THR A 105 -39.19 -13.54 70.29
N GLU A 106 -38.29 -13.99 69.42
CA GLU A 106 -37.73 -15.36 69.46
C GLU A 106 -37.05 -15.70 70.77
N GLU A 107 -36.15 -14.83 71.26
CA GLU A 107 -35.46 -15.00 72.55
C GLU A 107 -36.44 -15.21 73.70
N ILE A 108 -37.54 -14.44 73.74
CA ILE A 108 -38.55 -14.61 74.79
C ILE A 108 -39.36 -15.90 74.57
N LEU A 109 -39.74 -16.23 73.34
CA LEU A 109 -40.47 -17.47 73.03
C LEU A 109 -39.64 -18.73 73.35
N GLU A 110 -38.32 -18.67 73.18
CA GLU A 110 -37.39 -19.76 73.47
C GLU A 110 -36.95 -19.82 74.94
N SER A 111 -37.22 -18.78 75.72
CA SER A 111 -36.88 -18.75 77.15
C SER A 111 -37.59 -19.86 77.94
N ASP A 112 -36.91 -20.43 78.94
CA ASP A 112 -37.48 -21.46 79.82
C ASP A 112 -38.76 -20.96 80.51
N LYS A 113 -38.80 -19.66 80.84
CA LYS A 113 -39.96 -19.00 81.43
C LYS A 113 -41.19 -19.06 80.50
N PHE A 114 -41.01 -18.81 79.20
CA PHE A 114 -42.11 -18.85 78.23
C PHE A 114 -42.49 -20.29 77.87
N LYS A 115 -41.50 -21.19 77.74
CA LYS A 115 -41.74 -22.63 77.56
C LYS A 115 -42.57 -23.21 78.72
N ARG A 116 -42.20 -22.87 79.97
CA ARG A 116 -42.97 -23.24 81.17
C ARG A 116 -44.37 -22.65 81.16
N PHE A 117 -44.53 -21.39 80.74
CA PHE A 117 -45.86 -20.80 80.56
C PHE A 117 -46.71 -21.58 79.54
N ARG A 118 -46.15 -21.95 78.38
CA ARG A 118 -46.85 -22.73 77.34
C ARG A 118 -47.20 -24.14 77.79
N GLU A 119 -46.31 -24.80 78.53
CA GLU A 119 -46.55 -26.10 79.16
C GLU A 119 -47.75 -26.01 80.13
N LEU A 120 -47.71 -25.03 81.04
CA LEU A 120 -48.79 -24.78 82.00
C LEU A 120 -50.09 -24.35 81.30
N GLU A 121 -50.02 -23.57 80.21
CA GLU A 121 -51.18 -23.21 79.39
C GLU A 121 -51.83 -24.44 78.75
N LYS A 122 -51.03 -25.39 78.25
CA LYS A 122 -51.53 -26.65 77.69
C LYS A 122 -52.15 -27.51 78.79
N TYR A 123 -51.47 -27.67 79.92
CA TYR A 123 -51.98 -28.44 81.06
C TYR A 123 -53.26 -27.85 81.65
N THR A 124 -53.33 -26.54 81.88
CA THR A 124 -54.51 -25.88 82.46
C THR A 124 -55.74 -25.85 81.54
N ASN A 125 -55.58 -26.19 80.26
CA ASN A 125 -56.65 -26.40 79.30
C ASN A 125 -56.90 -27.89 78.99
N SER A 126 -56.28 -28.80 79.73
CA SER A 126 -56.40 -30.25 79.50
C SER A 126 -57.55 -30.86 80.33
N PRO A 127 -58.15 -31.98 79.86
CA PRO A 127 -59.19 -32.70 80.61
C PRO A 127 -58.75 -33.11 82.02
N GLU A 128 -57.49 -33.48 82.17
CA GLU A 128 -56.89 -33.90 83.44
C GLU A 128 -56.93 -32.78 84.48
N PHE A 129 -56.59 -31.55 84.08
CA PHE A 129 -56.67 -30.39 84.96
C PHE A 129 -58.12 -30.05 85.34
N TYR A 130 -59.06 -30.11 84.39
CA TYR A 130 -60.47 -29.86 84.69
C TYR A 130 -61.04 -30.87 85.70
N LYS A 131 -60.64 -32.14 85.59
CA LYS A 131 -60.99 -33.18 86.57
C LYS A 131 -60.38 -32.88 87.95
N ALA A 132 -59.11 -32.51 88.02
CA ALA A 132 -58.45 -32.15 89.27
C ALA A 132 -59.08 -30.90 89.92
N LYS A 133 -59.52 -29.93 89.11
CA LYS A 133 -60.17 -28.69 89.55
C LYS A 133 -61.57 -28.88 90.14
N ALA A 134 -62.29 -29.91 89.71
CA ALA A 134 -63.61 -30.27 90.23
C ALA A 134 -63.55 -31.02 91.58
N SER A 135 -62.36 -31.42 92.03
CA SER A 135 -62.16 -32.09 93.32
C SER A 135 -62.30 -31.11 94.50
N SER A 136 -62.88 -31.58 95.61
CA SER A 136 -63.03 -30.83 96.86
C SER A 136 -61.67 -30.40 97.46
N ASP A 137 -60.59 -31.14 97.18
CA ASP A 137 -59.25 -30.88 97.69
C ASP A 137 -58.36 -30.05 96.75
N PHE A 138 -58.92 -29.51 95.66
CA PHE A 138 -58.17 -28.78 94.64
C PHE A 138 -57.21 -27.74 95.23
N LYS A 139 -57.64 -26.96 96.23
CA LYS A 139 -56.83 -25.90 96.86
C LYS A 139 -55.51 -26.37 97.47
N LYS A 140 -55.36 -27.67 97.78
CA LYS A 140 -54.16 -28.31 98.35
C LYS A 140 -53.39 -29.18 97.33
N SER A 141 -53.85 -29.23 96.08
CA SER A 141 -53.27 -30.09 95.04
C SER A 141 -52.16 -29.40 94.25
N GLU A 142 -51.24 -30.20 93.70
CA GLU A 142 -50.23 -29.73 92.73
C GLU A 142 -50.88 -29.03 91.52
N ALA A 143 -52.08 -29.46 91.12
CA ALA A 143 -52.84 -28.82 90.04
C ALA A 143 -53.20 -27.36 90.38
N HIS A 144 -53.54 -27.04 91.63
CA HIS A 144 -53.81 -25.66 92.05
C HIS A 144 -52.54 -24.82 92.13
N ASP A 145 -51.41 -25.40 92.52
CA ASP A 145 -50.12 -24.72 92.49
C ASP A 145 -49.67 -24.41 91.06
N ALA A 146 -49.80 -25.37 90.14
CA ALA A 146 -49.59 -25.17 88.71
C ALA A 146 -50.54 -24.09 88.12
N TYR A 147 -51.80 -24.03 88.58
CA TYR A 147 -52.76 -23.00 88.15
C TYR A 147 -52.40 -21.60 88.67
N LYS A 148 -51.94 -21.48 89.93
CA LYS A 148 -51.43 -20.20 90.48
C LYS A 148 -50.20 -19.74 89.72
N GLU A 149 -49.28 -20.66 89.42
CA GLU A 149 -48.09 -20.39 88.61
C GLU A 149 -48.47 -19.93 87.19
N TYR A 150 -49.40 -20.64 86.53
CA TYR A 150 -49.96 -20.25 85.23
C TYR A 150 -50.54 -18.84 85.27
N LYS A 151 -51.37 -18.50 86.27
CA LYS A 151 -51.98 -17.17 86.41
C LYS A 151 -50.94 -16.08 86.64
N ARG A 152 -49.88 -16.36 87.39
CA ARG A 152 -48.76 -15.44 87.60
C ARG A 152 -48.00 -15.20 86.29
N LEU A 153 -47.60 -16.27 85.60
CA LEU A 153 -46.87 -16.19 84.32
C LEU A 153 -47.73 -15.57 83.21
N LYS A 154 -49.03 -15.90 83.13
CA LYS A 154 -49.99 -15.27 82.20
C LYS A 154 -50.09 -13.76 82.40
N ASN A 155 -49.85 -13.28 83.63
CA ASN A 155 -49.88 -11.87 83.96
C ASN A 155 -48.55 -11.13 83.81
N ASP A 156 -47.46 -11.87 83.61
CA ASP A 156 -46.12 -11.32 83.44
C ASP A 156 -46.00 -10.46 82.17
N HIS A 157 -45.32 -9.33 82.28
CA HIS A 157 -45.20 -8.35 81.19
C HIS A 157 -44.48 -8.94 79.96
N SER A 158 -43.41 -9.72 80.17
CA SER A 158 -42.63 -10.32 79.07
C SER A 158 -43.45 -11.39 78.34
N ILE A 159 -44.23 -12.19 79.08
CA ILE A 159 -45.10 -13.23 78.52
C ILE A 159 -46.27 -12.60 77.74
N LYS A 160 -46.96 -11.60 78.31
CA LYS A 160 -48.03 -10.86 77.62
C LYS A 160 -47.55 -10.20 76.33
N TRP A 161 -46.39 -9.58 76.38
CA TRP A 161 -45.78 -8.96 75.21
C TRP A 161 -45.44 -10.00 74.15
N ALA A 162 -44.80 -11.10 74.53
CA ALA A 162 -44.43 -12.18 73.60
C ALA A 162 -45.65 -12.83 72.94
N ILE A 163 -46.73 -13.12 73.67
CA ILE A 163 -47.97 -13.65 73.08
C ILE A 163 -48.57 -12.67 72.04
N LYS A 164 -48.55 -11.36 72.34
CA LYS A 164 -49.04 -10.33 71.42
C LYS A 164 -48.14 -10.21 70.18
N SER A 165 -46.83 -10.23 70.38
CA SER A 165 -45.82 -10.16 69.31
C SER A 165 -45.89 -11.40 68.41
N GLU A 166 -45.97 -12.60 68.99
CA GLU A 166 -46.08 -13.88 68.28
C GLU A 166 -47.31 -13.92 67.36
N LYS A 167 -48.46 -13.41 67.82
CA LYS A 167 -49.70 -13.34 67.02
C LYS A 167 -49.72 -12.20 66.00
N SER A 168 -48.74 -11.29 66.03
CA SER A 168 -48.73 -10.16 65.11
C SER A 168 -48.44 -10.64 63.68
N SER A 169 -49.17 -10.10 62.70
CA SER A 169 -48.93 -10.39 61.28
C SER A 169 -47.50 -10.03 60.84
N ALA A 170 -46.89 -9.05 61.50
CA ALA A 170 -45.53 -8.62 61.23
C ALA A 170 -44.48 -9.66 61.68
N TYR A 171 -44.65 -10.27 62.85
CA TYR A 171 -43.77 -11.35 63.32
C TYR A 171 -43.99 -12.65 62.53
N GLN A 172 -45.23 -12.99 62.19
CA GLN A 172 -45.53 -14.15 61.33
C GLN A 172 -44.88 -14.00 59.95
N THR A 173 -44.89 -12.78 59.40
CA THR A 173 -44.17 -12.46 58.16
C THR A 173 -42.65 -12.56 58.34
N PHE A 174 -42.13 -12.09 59.48
CA PHE A 174 -40.71 -12.18 59.81
C PHE A 174 -40.24 -13.64 59.81
N LYS A 175 -40.92 -14.51 60.57
CA LYS A 175 -40.55 -15.94 60.67
C LYS A 175 -40.69 -16.69 59.35
N LYS A 176 -41.73 -16.38 58.57
CA LYS A 176 -41.94 -16.99 57.24
C LYS A 176 -40.82 -16.63 56.25
N LEU A 177 -40.22 -15.43 56.37
CA LEU A 177 -39.21 -14.95 55.42
C LEU A 177 -37.77 -15.28 55.83
N GLU A 178 -37.50 -15.49 57.12
CA GLU A 178 -36.16 -15.61 57.70
C GLU A 178 -35.24 -16.59 56.96
N ASP A 179 -35.79 -17.72 56.50
CA ASP A 179 -35.07 -18.74 55.72
C ASP A 179 -35.63 -18.93 54.30
N SER A 180 -36.32 -17.92 53.77
CA SER A 180 -36.97 -18.03 52.46
C SER A 180 -36.01 -17.72 51.31
N GLN A 181 -36.11 -18.49 50.22
CA GLN A 181 -35.38 -18.18 48.97
C GLN A 181 -35.65 -16.76 48.46
N LYS A 182 -36.85 -16.23 48.73
CA LYS A 182 -37.21 -14.86 48.36
C LYS A 182 -36.33 -13.83 49.07
N LEU A 183 -36.03 -14.04 50.35
CA LEU A 183 -35.16 -13.17 51.14
C LEU A 183 -33.69 -13.33 50.73
N THR A 184 -33.24 -14.56 50.50
CA THR A 184 -31.89 -14.85 49.97
C THR A 184 -31.67 -14.11 48.64
N ASN A 185 -32.58 -14.28 47.67
CA ASN A 185 -32.51 -13.61 46.38
C ASN A 185 -32.51 -12.07 46.52
N PHE A 186 -33.22 -11.51 47.51
CA PHE A 186 -33.21 -10.07 47.75
C PHE A 186 -31.83 -9.59 48.16
N PHE A 187 -31.17 -10.26 49.10
CA PHE A 187 -29.84 -9.86 49.55
C PHE A 187 -28.75 -10.11 48.50
N GLU A 188 -28.83 -11.20 47.74
CA GLU A 188 -27.92 -11.45 46.61
C GLU A 188 -28.04 -10.37 45.52
N LEU A 189 -29.28 -10.04 45.13
CA LEU A 189 -29.52 -8.97 44.18
C LEU A 189 -29.07 -7.63 44.74
N LYS A 190 -29.32 -7.35 46.02
CA LYS A 190 -28.87 -6.14 46.71
C LYS A 190 -27.35 -6.01 46.66
N ALA A 191 -26.63 -7.06 47.04
CA ALA A 191 -25.17 -7.11 46.98
C ALA A 191 -24.66 -6.89 45.54
N THR A 192 -25.31 -7.53 44.57
CA THR A 192 -24.97 -7.37 43.14
C THR A 192 -25.15 -5.92 42.69
N ILE A 193 -26.30 -5.28 42.96
CA ILE A 193 -26.55 -3.90 42.49
C ILE A 193 -25.74 -2.84 43.26
N GLU A 194 -25.35 -3.15 44.50
CA GLU A 194 -24.53 -2.26 45.33
C GLU A 194 -23.03 -2.41 45.03
N SER A 195 -22.64 -3.48 44.34
CA SER A 195 -21.27 -3.74 43.88
C SER A 195 -20.74 -2.59 43.00
N LYS A 196 -19.42 -2.45 43.00
CA LYS A 196 -18.75 -1.44 42.17
C LYS A 196 -18.90 -1.78 40.69
N GLU A 197 -18.79 -3.07 40.37
CA GLU A 197 -18.88 -3.64 39.03
C GLU A 197 -20.22 -3.29 38.36
N PHE A 198 -21.33 -3.42 39.10
CA PHE A 198 -22.65 -3.09 38.58
C PHE A 198 -22.82 -1.58 38.32
N LYS A 199 -22.35 -0.75 39.26
CA LYS A 199 -22.43 0.71 39.15
C LYS A 199 -21.62 1.21 37.96
N ASP A 200 -20.37 0.75 37.84
CA ASP A 200 -19.49 1.09 36.73
C ASP A 200 -20.09 0.64 35.39
N PHE A 201 -20.64 -0.58 35.31
CA PHE A 201 -21.31 -1.08 34.11
C PHE A 201 -22.53 -0.24 33.72
N LYS A 202 -23.36 0.11 34.70
CA LYS A 202 -24.55 0.95 34.47
C LYS A 202 -24.14 2.34 33.99
N ASP A 203 -23.16 2.96 34.63
CA ASP A 203 -22.66 4.30 34.27
C ASP A 203 -22.06 4.29 32.86
N TYR A 204 -21.28 3.25 32.51
CA TYR A 204 -20.77 3.02 31.16
C TYR A 204 -21.90 2.88 30.13
N MET A 205 -22.92 2.06 30.41
CA MET A 205 -24.04 1.83 29.50
C MET A 205 -24.93 3.06 29.33
N GLU A 206 -24.97 3.95 30.33
CA GLU A 206 -25.75 5.20 30.32
C GLU A 206 -24.96 6.40 29.76
N ASP A 207 -23.64 6.27 29.53
CA ASP A 207 -22.82 7.32 28.94
C ASP A 207 -23.16 7.55 27.45
N LYS A 208 -23.76 8.71 27.16
CA LYS A 208 -24.13 9.16 25.80
C LYS A 208 -22.93 9.34 24.86
N HIS A 209 -21.71 9.39 25.41
CA HIS A 209 -20.47 9.56 24.67
C HIS A 209 -19.62 8.29 24.66
N ARG A 210 -20.13 7.13 25.11
CA ARG A 210 -19.35 5.88 25.16
C ARG A 210 -18.75 5.51 23.80
N PHE A 211 -19.51 5.67 22.70
CA PHE A 211 -18.99 5.42 21.36
C PHE A 211 -17.85 6.40 21.05
N LYS A 212 -18.02 7.70 21.29
CA LYS A 212 -16.97 8.70 21.02
C LYS A 212 -15.67 8.46 21.81
N LYS A 213 -15.77 7.79 22.97
CA LYS A 213 -14.63 7.43 23.84
C LYS A 213 -14.06 6.03 23.55
N SER A 214 -14.66 5.27 22.63
CA SER A 214 -14.26 3.90 22.32
C SER A 214 -13.09 3.85 21.33
N ASP A 215 -12.36 2.74 21.35
CA ASP A 215 -11.32 2.43 20.38
C ASP A 215 -11.91 2.35 18.95
N GLU A 216 -13.13 1.85 18.79
CA GLU A 216 -13.82 1.81 17.49
C GLU A 216 -14.00 3.20 16.87
N ALA A 217 -14.36 4.21 17.67
CA ALA A 217 -14.46 5.58 17.17
C ALA A 217 -13.09 6.15 16.79
N ALA A 218 -12.05 5.84 17.56
CA ALA A 218 -10.68 6.23 17.23
C ALA A 218 -10.23 5.61 15.89
N LEU A 219 -10.48 4.31 15.69
CA LEU A 219 -10.16 3.58 14.46
C LEU A 219 -10.92 4.13 13.24
N LEU A 220 -12.21 4.47 13.39
CA LEU A 220 -12.99 5.09 12.31
C LEU A 220 -12.48 6.49 11.93
N ASN A 221 -12.06 7.29 12.92
CA ASN A 221 -11.46 8.59 12.67
C ASN A 221 -10.12 8.45 11.95
N GLU A 222 -9.24 7.56 12.44
CA GLU A 222 -7.95 7.25 11.81
C GLU A 222 -8.14 6.80 10.36
N PHE A 223 -9.07 5.87 10.11
CA PHE A 223 -9.40 5.40 8.77
C PHE A 223 -9.90 6.54 7.88
N SER A 224 -10.80 7.39 8.38
CA SER A 224 -11.30 8.57 7.66
C SER A 224 -10.19 9.53 7.27
N ASP A 225 -9.21 9.74 8.15
CA ASP A 225 -8.08 10.63 7.91
C ASP A 225 -7.08 10.03 6.90
N LEU A 226 -6.76 8.74 7.04
CA LEU A 226 -5.92 8.02 6.09
C LEU A 226 -6.56 7.96 4.70
N LYS A 227 -7.88 7.79 4.61
CA LYS A 227 -8.62 7.81 3.34
C LYS A 227 -8.50 9.14 2.59
N LYS A 228 -8.23 10.24 3.30
CA LYS A 228 -8.01 11.59 2.72
C LYS A 228 -6.53 11.90 2.49
N ASN A 229 -5.62 11.03 2.91
CA ASN A 229 -4.19 11.23 2.74
C ASN A 229 -3.85 11.29 1.23
N LYS A 230 -3.11 12.33 0.83
CA LYS A 230 -2.80 12.61 -0.58
C LYS A 230 -2.05 11.45 -1.26
N ASP A 231 -1.15 10.78 -0.55
CA ASP A 231 -0.35 9.68 -1.12
C ASP A 231 -1.17 8.40 -1.25
N ILE A 232 -2.03 8.07 -0.29
CA ILE A 232 -2.95 6.93 -0.41
C ILE A 232 -3.92 7.16 -1.56
N VAL A 233 -4.56 8.35 -1.62
CA VAL A 233 -5.50 8.70 -2.69
C VAL A 233 -4.83 8.63 -4.05
N TRP A 234 -3.64 9.23 -4.17
CA TRP A 234 -2.86 9.19 -5.41
C TRP A 234 -2.48 7.76 -5.79
N TYR A 235 -2.02 6.96 -4.84
CA TYR A 235 -1.61 5.56 -5.07
C TYR A 235 -2.77 4.70 -5.55
N LEU A 236 -3.92 4.74 -4.87
CA LEU A 236 -5.10 3.95 -5.23
C LEU A 236 -5.63 4.32 -6.63
N LYS A 237 -5.69 5.62 -6.94
CA LYS A 237 -6.04 6.11 -8.28
C LYS A 237 -5.04 5.63 -9.33
N THR A 238 -3.74 5.81 -9.08
CA THR A 238 -2.67 5.42 -10.01
C THR A 238 -2.65 3.91 -10.25
N LYS A 239 -2.90 3.11 -9.20
CA LYS A 239 -3.01 1.64 -9.29
C LYS A 239 -4.16 1.22 -10.21
N GLN A 240 -5.27 1.95 -10.19
CA GLN A 240 -6.42 1.70 -11.06
C GLN A 240 -6.13 2.05 -12.52
N GLU A 241 -5.47 3.19 -12.77
CA GLU A 241 -5.15 3.69 -14.12
C GLU A 241 -4.05 2.88 -14.82
N LYS A 242 -3.23 2.13 -14.07
CA LYS A 242 -2.14 1.29 -14.58
C LYS A 242 -1.19 2.02 -15.56
N PRO A 243 -0.74 3.26 -15.27
CA PRO A 243 0.06 4.04 -16.22
C PRO A 243 1.46 3.47 -16.47
N PHE A 244 1.93 2.58 -15.58
CA PHE A 244 3.29 2.04 -15.60
C PHE A 244 3.42 0.68 -16.30
N GLU A 245 2.35 0.10 -16.85
CA GLU A 245 2.42 -1.26 -17.44
C GLU A 245 3.40 -1.36 -18.59
N GLU A 246 3.47 -0.35 -19.44
CA GLU A 246 4.46 -0.32 -20.51
C GLU A 246 5.87 -0.10 -19.96
N PHE A 247 6.01 0.71 -18.90
CA PHE A 247 7.30 1.00 -18.28
C PHE A 247 7.90 -0.24 -17.59
N LYS A 248 7.08 -1.03 -16.90
CA LYS A 248 7.48 -2.27 -16.19
C LYS A 248 8.01 -3.37 -17.11
N LYS A 249 7.80 -3.26 -18.42
CA LYS A 249 8.30 -4.24 -19.40
C LYS A 249 9.78 -4.08 -19.69
N TRP A 250 10.42 -2.99 -19.28
CA TRP A 250 11.76 -2.64 -19.74
C TRP A 250 12.77 -2.59 -18.59
N GLU A 251 13.91 -3.27 -18.77
CA GLU A 251 15.08 -3.18 -17.88
C GLU A 251 16.24 -2.52 -18.65
N ILE A 252 16.94 -1.58 -18.02
CA ILE A 252 18.14 -0.96 -18.62
C ILE A 252 19.27 -2.00 -18.66
N THR A 253 19.87 -2.17 -19.84
CA THR A 253 21.00 -3.09 -20.06
C THR A 253 22.29 -2.37 -20.44
N PHE A 254 22.18 -1.16 -20.98
CA PHE A 254 23.32 -0.29 -21.29
C PHE A 254 22.89 1.16 -21.17
N GLN A 255 23.73 2.00 -20.58
CA GLN A 255 23.53 3.44 -20.58
C GLN A 255 24.85 4.19 -20.56
N ASP A 256 24.86 5.38 -21.17
CA ASP A 256 25.90 6.37 -21.01
C ASP A 256 25.29 7.77 -21.14
N ASP A 257 25.51 8.61 -20.13
CA ASP A 257 25.07 10.01 -20.10
C ASP A 257 26.23 10.97 -20.44
N PHE A 258 27.44 10.44 -20.69
CA PHE A 258 28.63 11.21 -21.07
C PHE A 258 29.02 12.35 -20.11
N ASP A 259 28.62 12.25 -18.84
CA ASP A 259 28.94 13.24 -17.79
C ASP A 259 30.40 13.15 -17.27
N LYS A 260 31.15 12.14 -17.69
CA LYS A 260 32.56 11.97 -17.29
C LYS A 260 33.47 12.91 -18.07
N ALA A 261 34.67 13.17 -17.54
CA ALA A 261 35.66 14.03 -18.21
C ALA A 261 36.26 13.40 -19.49
N ASN A 262 36.28 12.07 -19.60
CA ASN A 262 36.86 11.35 -20.72
C ASN A 262 35.93 10.21 -21.17
N LEU A 263 36.01 9.85 -22.46
CA LEU A 263 35.27 8.73 -23.03
C LEU A 263 35.57 7.43 -22.27
N ASP A 264 34.53 6.73 -21.85
CA ASP A 264 34.67 5.44 -21.16
C ASP A 264 35.10 4.35 -22.17
N ARG A 265 36.41 4.09 -22.23
CA ARG A 265 37.01 3.13 -23.17
C ARG A 265 36.65 1.68 -22.89
N ASN A 266 36.04 1.38 -21.74
CA ASN A 266 35.46 0.06 -21.48
C ASN A 266 34.11 -0.11 -22.18
N LYS A 267 33.45 1.00 -22.55
CA LYS A 267 32.18 1.00 -23.28
C LYS A 267 32.37 1.31 -24.76
N TRP A 268 33.30 2.18 -25.11
CA TRP A 268 33.41 2.73 -26.46
C TRP A 268 34.81 2.58 -27.05
N ILE A 269 34.86 1.99 -28.24
CA ILE A 269 36.01 2.07 -29.14
C ILE A 269 35.82 3.20 -30.15
N THR A 270 36.92 3.77 -30.64
CA THR A 270 36.94 4.88 -31.61
C THR A 270 37.40 4.40 -32.99
N GLY A 271 36.52 3.68 -33.69
CA GLY A 271 36.79 3.10 -35.00
C GLY A 271 35.94 1.85 -35.25
N TYR A 272 35.98 1.32 -36.47
CA TYR A 272 35.26 0.10 -36.80
C TYR A 272 35.72 -1.08 -35.92
N TYR A 273 34.78 -1.90 -35.47
CA TYR A 273 35.04 -3.09 -34.65
C TYR A 273 36.17 -3.97 -35.21
N TRP A 274 36.09 -4.32 -36.49
CA TRP A 274 37.09 -5.20 -37.13
C TRP A 274 38.48 -4.57 -37.23
N GLY A 275 38.57 -3.24 -37.36
CA GLY A 275 39.86 -2.55 -37.33
C GLY A 275 40.51 -2.66 -35.96
N LYS A 276 39.73 -2.37 -34.92
CA LYS A 276 40.18 -2.45 -33.52
C LYS A 276 40.44 -3.90 -33.08
N ALA A 277 39.63 -4.85 -33.51
CA ALA A 277 39.77 -6.26 -33.16
C ALA A 277 40.95 -6.95 -33.87
N LEU A 278 41.19 -6.66 -35.14
CA LEU A 278 42.23 -7.34 -35.93
C LEU A 278 43.60 -6.65 -35.88
N MET A 279 43.61 -5.32 -35.77
CA MET A 279 44.84 -4.52 -35.91
C MET A 279 45.08 -3.57 -34.74
N ASN A 280 44.13 -3.47 -33.80
CA ASN A 280 44.09 -2.40 -32.80
C ASN A 280 44.24 -1.00 -33.43
N ASP A 281 43.68 -0.83 -34.63
CA ASP A 281 43.83 0.38 -35.45
C ASP A 281 42.49 0.77 -36.09
N THR A 282 42.44 1.92 -36.73
CA THR A 282 41.28 2.43 -37.46
C THR A 282 41.51 2.37 -38.97
N TYR A 283 40.42 2.45 -39.72
CA TYR A 283 40.43 2.53 -41.17
C TYR A 283 39.14 3.19 -41.65
N SER A 284 39.16 3.70 -42.88
CA SER A 284 37.97 4.16 -43.60
C SER A 284 37.71 3.28 -44.81
N LEU A 285 36.48 3.29 -45.32
CA LEU A 285 36.19 2.58 -46.57
C LEU A 285 36.82 3.33 -47.75
N GLU A 286 37.27 2.61 -48.79
CA GLU A 286 38.02 3.18 -49.92
C GLU A 286 37.38 4.44 -50.53
N ASN A 287 36.05 4.45 -50.64
CA ASN A 287 35.29 5.52 -51.28
C ASN A 287 35.02 6.72 -50.36
N GLU A 288 35.20 6.56 -49.05
CA GLU A 288 35.01 7.62 -48.06
C GLU A 288 36.17 8.64 -48.10
N LYS A 289 35.88 9.90 -47.79
CA LYS A 289 36.83 11.03 -47.89
C LYS A 289 37.50 11.39 -46.57
N GLN A 290 36.99 10.87 -45.45
CA GLN A 290 37.53 11.10 -44.11
C GLN A 290 38.35 9.92 -43.61
N LEU A 291 39.36 10.19 -42.77
CA LEU A 291 39.95 9.20 -41.86
C LEU A 291 39.29 9.33 -40.47
N PHE A 292 38.95 8.22 -39.83
CA PHE A 292 38.50 8.27 -38.43
C PHE A 292 39.68 8.46 -37.48
N SER A 293 39.57 9.38 -36.52
CA SER A 293 40.60 9.62 -35.50
C SER A 293 39.98 9.84 -34.12
N ASP A 294 40.74 9.46 -33.09
CA ASP A 294 40.40 9.68 -31.68
C ASP A 294 40.31 11.17 -31.33
N SER A 295 41.11 12.02 -31.98
CA SER A 295 41.09 13.48 -31.77
C SER A 295 39.78 14.14 -32.18
N ASN A 296 38.98 13.47 -33.02
CA ASN A 296 37.68 13.95 -33.47
C ASN A 296 36.54 13.54 -32.53
N VAL A 297 36.84 12.86 -31.43
CA VAL A 297 35.86 12.42 -30.42
C VAL A 297 36.22 13.04 -29.07
N GLU A 298 35.37 13.94 -28.59
CA GLU A 298 35.55 14.60 -27.27
C GLU A 298 34.29 14.50 -26.42
N LEU A 299 34.44 14.63 -25.10
CA LEU A 299 33.32 14.87 -24.20
C LEU A 299 33.31 16.35 -23.81
N ARG A 300 32.19 17.03 -24.05
CA ARG A 300 32.04 18.46 -23.74
C ARG A 300 30.60 18.79 -23.38
N ASP A 301 30.41 19.55 -22.31
CA ASP A 301 29.09 20.01 -21.83
C ASP A 301 28.09 18.84 -21.62
N SER A 302 28.55 17.71 -21.05
CA SER A 302 27.79 16.44 -20.92
C SER A 302 27.27 15.89 -22.26
N ASN A 303 28.07 16.00 -23.31
CA ASN A 303 27.79 15.38 -24.60
C ASN A 303 29.04 14.72 -25.15
N LEU A 304 28.87 13.57 -25.79
CA LEU A 304 29.85 13.05 -26.73
C LEU A 304 29.75 13.83 -28.03
N ARG A 305 30.86 14.39 -28.48
CA ARG A 305 30.94 15.18 -29.72
C ARG A 305 31.84 14.50 -30.72
N ILE A 306 31.30 14.26 -31.92
CA ILE A 306 32.05 13.90 -33.12
C ILE A 306 32.21 15.14 -33.99
N THR A 307 33.44 15.55 -34.23
CA THR A 307 33.78 16.71 -35.07
C THR A 307 34.40 16.23 -36.38
N THR A 308 33.78 16.56 -37.50
CA THR A 308 34.32 16.33 -38.85
C THR A 308 34.92 17.63 -39.36
N GLN A 309 36.17 17.61 -39.81
CA GLN A 309 36.91 18.81 -40.20
C GLN A 309 37.87 18.54 -41.36
N ARG A 310 38.34 19.62 -41.99
CA ARG A 310 39.44 19.56 -42.95
C ARG A 310 40.74 19.42 -42.18
N GLU A 311 41.41 18.31 -42.40
CA GLU A 311 42.68 17.99 -41.77
C GLU A 311 43.31 16.87 -42.60
N THR A 312 44.52 17.10 -43.10
CA THR A 312 45.24 16.07 -43.85
C THR A 312 45.77 15.02 -42.89
N ALA A 313 45.44 13.76 -43.15
CA ALA A 313 45.92 12.62 -42.37
C ALA A 313 46.19 11.41 -43.27
N ILE A 314 47.22 10.63 -42.93
CA ILE A 314 47.54 9.37 -43.61
C ILE A 314 47.01 8.23 -42.76
N GLY A 315 46.26 7.32 -43.36
CA GLY A 315 45.71 6.17 -42.66
C GLY A 315 45.29 5.06 -43.60
N LYS A 316 44.66 4.01 -43.05
CA LYS A 316 44.26 2.83 -43.83
C LYS A 316 42.92 3.05 -44.52
N ALA A 317 42.87 2.74 -45.81
CA ALA A 317 41.67 2.59 -46.59
C ALA A 317 41.42 1.09 -46.87
N TRP A 318 40.20 0.62 -46.68
CA TRP A 318 39.82 -0.77 -46.93
C TRP A 318 39.00 -0.91 -48.22
N ASN A 319 39.42 -1.86 -49.06
CA ASN A 319 38.70 -2.26 -50.27
C ASN A 319 38.44 -3.79 -50.25
N PRO A 320 37.24 -4.25 -50.61
CA PRO A 320 36.93 -5.68 -50.62
C PRO A 320 37.79 -6.50 -51.60
N SER A 321 38.35 -5.88 -52.64
CA SER A 321 39.12 -6.58 -53.68
C SER A 321 40.59 -6.82 -53.30
N TRP A 322 41.17 -5.98 -52.45
CA TRP A 322 42.61 -6.02 -52.15
C TRP A 322 42.99 -5.69 -50.70
N GLY A 323 42.02 -5.52 -49.80
CA GLY A 323 42.27 -5.33 -48.36
C GLY A 323 42.65 -3.89 -47.99
N PHE A 324 43.57 -3.74 -47.04
CA PHE A 324 44.00 -2.44 -46.52
C PHE A 324 45.18 -1.85 -47.31
N ARG A 325 45.14 -0.54 -47.58
CA ARG A 325 46.26 0.26 -48.08
C ARG A 325 46.35 1.58 -47.36
N GLU A 326 47.54 2.15 -47.29
CA GLU A 326 47.70 3.54 -46.86
C GLU A 326 47.16 4.49 -47.92
N LYS A 327 46.45 5.52 -47.45
CA LYS A 327 45.84 6.56 -48.25
C LYS A 327 45.94 7.88 -47.49
N GLU A 328 46.23 8.95 -48.21
CA GLU A 328 46.09 10.30 -47.68
C GLU A 328 44.60 10.73 -47.76
N PHE A 329 44.08 11.22 -46.65
CA PHE A 329 42.73 11.75 -46.51
C PHE A 329 42.83 13.26 -46.26
N ASN A 330 41.94 14.04 -46.88
CA ASN A 330 41.88 15.49 -46.72
C ASN A 330 41.00 15.94 -45.55
N PHE A 331 40.34 14.98 -44.89
CA PHE A 331 39.38 15.22 -43.83
C PHE A 331 39.56 14.19 -42.72
N THR A 332 39.25 14.59 -41.50
CA THR A 332 39.18 13.70 -40.33
C THR A 332 37.77 13.72 -39.74
N SER A 333 37.37 12.61 -39.12
CA SER A 333 36.06 12.48 -38.45
C SER A 333 36.12 11.48 -37.30
N GLY A 334 35.00 11.31 -36.60
CA GLY A 334 34.85 10.40 -35.46
C GLY A 334 33.89 9.25 -35.75
N LEU A 335 34.19 8.10 -35.13
CA LEU A 335 33.31 6.95 -35.02
C LEU A 335 33.45 6.44 -33.59
N VAL A 336 32.32 6.20 -32.91
CA VAL A 336 32.29 5.49 -31.63
C VAL A 336 31.41 4.27 -31.71
N SER A 337 31.87 3.16 -31.13
CA SER A 337 31.20 1.85 -31.26
C SER A 337 31.27 1.06 -29.97
N THR A 338 30.23 0.27 -29.69
CA THR A 338 30.21 -0.69 -28.59
C THR A 338 30.67 -2.09 -29.00
N GLY A 339 31.24 -2.25 -30.20
CA GLY A 339 31.50 -3.57 -30.81
C GLY A 339 32.31 -4.56 -29.97
N GLN A 340 33.16 -4.07 -29.06
CA GLN A 340 33.95 -4.89 -28.12
C GLN A 340 33.30 -5.07 -26.74
N SER A 341 32.35 -4.23 -26.36
CA SER A 341 31.88 -4.08 -24.97
C SER A 341 30.42 -4.49 -24.78
N PHE A 342 29.55 -4.19 -25.75
CA PHE A 342 28.11 -4.39 -25.62
C PHE A 342 27.47 -4.74 -26.96
N ARG A 343 26.75 -5.86 -26.95
CA ARG A 343 25.91 -6.37 -28.04
C ARG A 343 24.61 -6.86 -27.44
N GLN A 344 23.49 -6.59 -28.10
CA GLN A 344 22.19 -7.04 -27.64
C GLN A 344 21.34 -7.47 -28.83
N GLN A 345 20.57 -8.54 -28.63
CA GLN A 345 19.51 -8.95 -29.53
C GLN A 345 18.17 -8.54 -28.93
N TYR A 346 17.33 -7.89 -29.74
CA TYR A 346 16.05 -7.33 -29.32
C TYR A 346 16.16 -6.26 -28.23
N GLY A 347 15.03 -5.64 -27.91
CA GLY A 347 14.95 -4.58 -26.92
C GLY A 347 14.66 -3.22 -27.53
N ARG A 348 14.89 -2.17 -26.73
CA ARG A 348 14.76 -0.77 -27.17
C ARG A 348 16.13 -0.12 -27.14
N PHE A 349 16.48 0.57 -28.21
CA PHE A 349 17.75 1.26 -28.38
C PHE A 349 17.47 2.72 -28.67
N GLU A 350 17.89 3.63 -27.79
CA GLU A 350 17.59 5.06 -27.91
C GLU A 350 18.81 5.93 -27.67
N ALA A 351 18.89 7.03 -28.41
CA ALA A 351 19.89 8.06 -28.19
C ALA A 351 19.32 9.46 -28.46
N LYS A 352 19.72 10.42 -27.63
CA LYS A 352 19.42 11.84 -27.84
C LYS A 352 20.56 12.48 -28.63
N VAL A 353 20.28 12.82 -29.88
CA VAL A 353 21.30 13.25 -30.83
C VAL A 353 20.91 14.57 -31.49
N ARG A 354 21.91 15.44 -31.69
CA ARG A 354 21.85 16.65 -32.51
C ARG A 354 23.01 16.61 -33.50
N PHE A 355 22.82 17.16 -34.69
CA PHE A 355 23.92 17.41 -35.62
C PHE A 355 23.66 18.72 -36.37
N ASN A 356 24.69 19.41 -36.86
CA ASN A 356 24.54 20.71 -37.52
C ASN A 356 24.59 20.64 -39.06
N ALA A 357 24.94 19.48 -39.63
CA ALA A 357 25.12 19.29 -41.07
C ALA A 357 24.39 18.03 -41.57
N SER A 358 24.15 17.99 -42.89
CA SER A 358 23.55 16.86 -43.60
C SER A 358 24.26 16.71 -44.95
N SER A 359 23.83 15.76 -45.79
CA SER A 359 24.44 15.45 -47.09
C SER A 359 25.10 16.66 -47.79
N PRO A 360 26.38 16.57 -48.17
CA PRO A 360 27.20 15.34 -48.29
C PRO A 360 27.76 14.79 -46.97
N ILE A 361 27.55 15.48 -45.84
CA ILE A 361 27.98 15.01 -44.52
C ILE A 361 26.91 14.07 -43.94
N VAL A 362 27.27 12.80 -43.75
CA VAL A 362 26.33 11.76 -43.30
C VAL A 362 26.62 11.40 -41.85
N ASN A 363 25.78 11.92 -40.96
CA ASN A 363 25.69 11.51 -39.57
C ASN A 363 24.82 10.26 -39.47
N ALA A 364 25.25 9.27 -38.71
CA ALA A 364 24.57 8.00 -38.58
C ALA A 364 24.55 7.49 -37.15
N PHE A 365 23.40 6.95 -36.75
CA PHE A 365 23.24 6.04 -35.61
C PHE A 365 22.76 4.71 -36.15
N TRP A 366 23.58 3.68 -36.01
CA TRP A 366 23.35 2.39 -36.63
C TRP A 366 23.76 1.25 -35.72
N MET A 367 23.29 0.06 -36.09
CA MET A 367 23.61 -1.19 -35.42
C MET A 367 24.00 -2.23 -36.46
N VAL A 368 24.95 -3.08 -36.11
CA VAL A 368 25.35 -4.20 -36.97
C VAL A 368 25.69 -5.42 -36.12
N GLY A 369 25.50 -6.61 -36.67
CA GLY A 369 25.95 -7.86 -36.07
C GLY A 369 27.43 -8.11 -36.31
N GLU A 370 27.81 -9.39 -36.39
CA GLU A 370 29.23 -9.76 -36.57
C GLU A 370 29.73 -9.46 -38.00
N LYS A 371 28.84 -9.61 -38.98
CA LYS A 371 29.09 -9.32 -40.40
C LYS A 371 28.49 -7.98 -40.77
N MET A 372 28.89 -7.41 -41.90
CA MET A 372 28.34 -6.14 -42.42
C MET A 372 26.82 -6.16 -42.67
N THR A 373 26.20 -7.34 -42.71
CA THR A 373 24.74 -7.53 -42.72
C THR A 373 24.38 -8.69 -41.78
N PRO A 374 23.26 -8.62 -41.05
CA PRO A 374 22.27 -7.54 -41.01
C PRO A 374 22.81 -6.21 -40.44
N HIS A 375 22.33 -5.11 -41.02
CA HIS A 375 22.66 -3.74 -40.62
C HIS A 375 21.37 -2.97 -40.43
N ILE A 376 21.22 -2.27 -39.31
CA ILE A 376 20.07 -1.42 -39.03
C ILE A 376 20.53 0.02 -38.91
N ASP A 377 20.00 0.88 -39.76
CA ASP A 377 20.13 2.33 -39.66
C ASP A 377 18.98 2.85 -38.78
N ILE A 378 19.28 3.28 -37.55
CA ILE A 378 18.30 3.98 -36.72
C ILE A 378 18.05 5.35 -37.32
N PHE A 379 19.11 6.06 -37.73
CA PHE A 379 19.00 7.16 -38.69
C PHE A 379 20.29 7.36 -39.50
N LYS A 380 20.15 7.96 -40.69
CA LYS A 380 21.22 8.58 -41.47
C LYS A 380 20.79 9.93 -42.07
N SER A 381 21.68 10.92 -42.08
CA SER A 381 21.43 12.26 -42.67
C SER A 381 21.79 12.38 -44.17
N VAL A 382 21.40 11.41 -44.98
CA VAL A 382 21.73 11.30 -46.43
C VAL A 382 20.98 12.28 -47.34
N PHE A 383 20.08 13.11 -46.82
CA PHE A 383 19.35 14.09 -47.62
C PHE A 383 19.85 15.51 -47.36
N SER A 384 20.02 16.28 -48.43
CA SER A 384 20.46 17.67 -48.33
C SER A 384 19.45 18.58 -47.62
N GLY A 385 19.96 19.61 -46.95
CA GLY A 385 19.16 20.67 -46.32
C GLY A 385 18.51 20.29 -44.99
N GLY A 386 18.87 19.15 -44.39
CA GLY A 386 18.50 18.78 -43.01
C GLY A 386 17.03 18.47 -42.76
N LYS A 387 16.17 18.50 -43.79
CA LYS A 387 14.70 18.33 -43.65
C LYS A 387 14.22 16.88 -43.78
N ALA A 388 15.13 15.93 -43.93
CA ALA A 388 14.80 14.52 -44.04
C ALA A 388 15.93 13.63 -43.51
N LEU A 389 15.55 12.45 -43.02
CA LEU A 389 16.45 11.37 -42.63
C LEU A 389 16.08 10.08 -43.36
N GLU A 390 17.05 9.17 -43.46
CA GLU A 390 16.80 7.79 -43.85
C GLU A 390 16.91 6.89 -42.61
N THR A 391 16.02 5.91 -42.52
CA THR A 391 16.11 4.81 -41.56
C THR A 391 15.82 3.50 -42.28
N GLY A 392 16.31 2.38 -41.79
CA GLY A 392 16.02 1.11 -42.43
C GLY A 392 16.84 -0.07 -41.95
N VAL A 393 16.64 -1.19 -42.62
CA VAL A 393 17.39 -2.43 -42.41
C VAL A 393 17.89 -2.96 -43.74
N ILE A 394 19.13 -3.43 -43.75
CA ILE A 394 19.81 -4.12 -44.84
C ILE A 394 20.11 -5.53 -44.36
N SER A 395 19.75 -6.55 -45.12
CA SER A 395 19.93 -7.95 -44.74
C SER A 395 20.28 -8.82 -45.94
N LYS A 396 21.04 -9.89 -45.70
CA LYS A 396 21.36 -10.92 -46.69
C LYS A 396 20.69 -12.24 -46.29
N LEU A 397 19.61 -12.62 -46.96
CA LEU A 397 18.91 -13.87 -46.69
C LEU A 397 19.64 -15.04 -47.37
N LYS A 398 20.16 -16.00 -46.58
CA LYS A 398 20.67 -17.32 -47.06
C LYS A 398 21.54 -17.23 -48.33
N GLU A 399 22.54 -16.36 -48.31
CA GLU A 399 23.51 -16.15 -49.42
C GLU A 399 22.94 -15.65 -50.76
N LYS A 400 21.64 -15.33 -50.88
CA LYS A 400 21.04 -14.61 -52.02
C LYS A 400 21.15 -13.08 -51.86
N GLU A 401 20.66 -12.36 -52.87
CA GLU A 401 20.71 -10.89 -53.06
C GLU A 401 20.42 -10.07 -51.79
N LEU A 402 21.09 -8.91 -51.71
CA LEU A 402 20.86 -7.91 -50.67
C LEU A 402 19.40 -7.46 -50.68
N THR A 403 18.73 -7.54 -49.54
CA THR A 403 17.38 -7.02 -49.36
C THR A 403 17.42 -5.80 -48.45
N GLU A 404 16.78 -4.72 -48.87
CA GLU A 404 16.77 -3.44 -48.15
C GLU A 404 15.34 -2.97 -47.91
N ALA A 405 15.07 -2.51 -46.68
CA ALA A 405 13.85 -1.79 -46.35
C ALA A 405 14.24 -0.43 -45.77
N ARG A 406 14.15 0.62 -46.60
CA ARG A 406 14.53 1.99 -46.24
C ARG A 406 13.30 2.90 -46.25
N LYS A 407 13.28 3.88 -45.35
CA LYS A 407 12.23 4.88 -45.24
C LYS A 407 12.83 6.28 -45.13
N ARG A 408 12.38 7.17 -46.02
CA ARG A 408 12.60 8.62 -45.91
C ARG A 408 11.64 9.24 -44.91
N ILE A 409 12.18 9.80 -43.83
CA ILE A 409 11.44 10.49 -42.77
C ILE A 409 11.51 12.00 -43.02
N LYS A 410 10.38 12.70 -42.89
CA LYS A 410 10.24 14.16 -43.04
C LYS A 410 9.42 14.70 -41.86
N GLY A 411 9.37 16.03 -41.75
CA GLY A 411 8.48 16.72 -40.81
C GLY A 411 9.20 17.50 -39.72
N ALA A 412 10.52 17.67 -39.82
CA ALA A 412 11.31 18.52 -38.95
C ALA A 412 12.53 19.06 -39.70
N ASN A 413 13.22 20.02 -39.10
CA ASN A 413 14.60 20.32 -39.47
C ASN A 413 15.53 19.62 -38.45
N PHE A 414 16.12 18.52 -38.87
CA PHE A 414 16.93 17.66 -38.01
C PHE A 414 18.32 18.22 -37.72
N THR A 415 18.76 19.27 -38.42
CA THR A 415 20.09 19.86 -38.21
C THR A 415 20.10 21.02 -37.20
N LYS A 416 18.99 21.27 -36.51
CA LYS A 416 18.83 22.41 -35.60
C LYS A 416 18.72 21.98 -34.13
N ASP A 417 17.88 20.99 -33.89
CA ASP A 417 17.45 20.62 -32.54
C ASP A 417 17.90 19.20 -32.19
N TYR A 418 17.93 18.91 -30.90
CA TYR A 418 18.04 17.53 -30.43
C TYR A 418 16.78 16.75 -30.76
N TYR A 419 16.93 15.49 -31.11
CA TYR A 419 15.84 14.52 -31.19
C TYR A 419 16.27 13.23 -30.49
N ILE A 420 15.30 12.54 -29.89
CA ILE A 420 15.49 11.19 -29.36
C ILE A 420 15.09 10.22 -30.45
N TYR A 421 16.08 9.56 -31.02
CA TYR A 421 15.90 8.51 -32.03
C TYR A 421 15.86 7.17 -31.33
N SER A 422 14.85 6.37 -31.61
CA SER A 422 14.75 5.04 -31.04
C SER A 422 14.28 3.95 -31.98
N LEU A 423 14.67 2.73 -31.64
CA LEU A 423 14.26 1.51 -32.28
C LEU A 423 13.76 0.53 -31.22
N ASP A 424 12.49 0.13 -31.35
CA ASP A 424 11.97 -1.06 -30.67
C ASP A 424 12.16 -2.25 -31.60
N TRP A 425 12.93 -3.22 -31.15
CA TRP A 425 13.26 -4.43 -31.89
C TRP A 425 12.79 -5.65 -31.12
N SER A 426 11.92 -6.44 -31.74
CA SER A 426 11.43 -7.72 -31.22
C SER A 426 11.62 -8.81 -32.28
N PRO A 427 11.41 -10.09 -31.95
CA PRO A 427 11.41 -11.16 -32.96
C PRO A 427 10.40 -10.95 -34.10
N LYS A 428 9.37 -10.12 -33.89
CA LYS A 428 8.27 -9.92 -34.85
C LYS A 428 8.42 -8.68 -35.70
N GLU A 429 9.10 -7.65 -35.18
CA GLU A 429 9.12 -6.35 -35.82
C GLU A 429 10.24 -5.43 -35.33
N LEU A 430 10.55 -4.46 -36.19
CA LEU A 430 11.36 -3.28 -35.94
C LEU A 430 10.46 -2.05 -36.03
N VAL A 431 10.47 -1.18 -35.02
CA VAL A 431 9.67 0.04 -34.97
C VAL A 431 10.58 1.23 -34.65
N TRP A 432 10.77 2.11 -35.62
CA TRP A 432 11.55 3.32 -35.46
C TRP A 432 10.66 4.46 -34.97
N LYS A 433 11.20 5.23 -34.03
CA LYS A 433 10.51 6.36 -33.40
C LYS A 433 11.42 7.58 -33.31
N ILE A 434 10.79 8.75 -33.35
CA ILE A 434 11.41 10.04 -33.06
C ILE A 434 10.57 10.74 -31.99
N ASN A 435 11.18 11.04 -30.84
CA ASN A 435 10.49 11.59 -29.66
C ASN A 435 9.22 10.79 -29.31
N GLY A 436 9.34 9.45 -29.35
CA GLY A 436 8.26 8.51 -29.06
C GLY A 436 7.22 8.32 -30.19
N VAL A 437 7.25 9.13 -31.25
CA VAL A 437 6.33 9.00 -32.39
C VAL A 437 6.88 7.98 -33.38
N GLU A 438 6.10 6.95 -33.70
CA GLU A 438 6.43 5.97 -34.73
C GLU A 438 6.54 6.61 -36.12
N VAL A 439 7.65 6.35 -36.78
CA VAL A 439 7.97 6.88 -38.12
C VAL A 439 8.11 5.81 -39.18
N PHE A 440 8.47 4.59 -38.77
CA PHE A 440 8.59 3.44 -39.65
C PHE A 440 8.42 2.14 -38.87
N ARG A 441 7.83 1.12 -39.51
CA ARG A 441 7.64 -0.22 -38.97
C ARG A 441 7.94 -1.25 -40.05
N GLN A 442 8.69 -2.28 -39.68
CA GLN A 442 9.07 -3.39 -40.55
C GLN A 442 8.81 -4.72 -39.83
N THR A 443 8.14 -5.65 -40.51
CA THR A 443 7.78 -6.98 -39.99
C THR A 443 8.42 -8.13 -40.77
N LYS A 444 9.33 -7.81 -41.69
CA LYS A 444 10.06 -8.77 -42.54
C LYS A 444 11.55 -8.53 -42.45
N ASN A 445 12.34 -9.60 -42.60
CA ASN A 445 13.81 -9.55 -42.54
C ASN A 445 14.30 -8.92 -41.23
N ILE A 446 13.69 -9.36 -40.13
CA ILE A 446 14.04 -8.92 -38.79
C ILE A 446 15.36 -9.61 -38.42
N PRO A 447 16.40 -8.86 -38.01
CA PRO A 447 17.63 -9.49 -37.55
C PRO A 447 17.38 -10.40 -36.33
N GLU A 448 18.12 -11.50 -36.28
CA GLU A 448 17.98 -12.56 -35.26
C GLU A 448 19.31 -12.86 -34.55
N GLU A 449 20.27 -11.92 -34.57
CA GLU A 449 21.57 -12.05 -33.92
C GLU A 449 21.90 -10.80 -33.09
N PRO A 450 22.69 -10.89 -32.00
CA PRO A 450 23.10 -9.73 -31.22
C PRO A 450 23.88 -8.69 -32.04
N MET A 451 23.52 -7.43 -31.89
CA MET A 451 24.12 -6.32 -32.63
C MET A 451 24.74 -5.30 -31.68
N TYR A 452 25.84 -4.67 -32.08
CA TYR A 452 26.46 -3.55 -31.37
C TYR A 452 25.99 -2.22 -31.97
N LEU A 453 26.12 -1.13 -31.19
CA LEU A 453 25.76 0.21 -31.60
C LEU A 453 26.96 0.94 -32.17
N SER A 454 26.73 1.86 -33.11
CA SER A 454 27.75 2.76 -33.61
C SER A 454 27.18 4.13 -33.99
N PHE A 455 27.97 5.16 -33.70
CA PHE A 455 27.73 6.54 -34.12
C PHE A 455 28.91 6.98 -34.94
N SER A 456 28.65 7.58 -36.10
CA SER A 456 29.71 8.04 -36.99
C SER A 456 29.25 9.22 -37.84
N THR A 457 30.22 10.03 -38.25
CA THR A 457 30.03 10.97 -39.36
C THR A 457 30.94 10.56 -40.51
N ILE A 458 30.36 10.28 -41.69
CA ILE A 458 31.10 9.86 -42.89
C ILE A 458 30.93 10.89 -44.01
N LEU A 459 31.89 10.88 -44.94
CA LEU A 459 31.93 11.71 -46.13
C LEU A 459 31.98 10.81 -47.38
N PRO A 460 30.82 10.45 -47.96
CA PRO A 460 30.78 9.75 -49.25
C PRO A 460 31.31 10.64 -50.39
N GLU A 461 31.14 11.95 -50.25
CA GLU A 461 31.57 12.99 -51.18
C GLU A 461 32.31 14.09 -50.43
N GLU A 462 33.09 14.91 -51.13
CA GLU A 462 33.78 16.04 -50.51
C GLU A 462 32.78 17.13 -50.06
N PRO A 463 32.80 17.53 -48.79
CA PRO A 463 31.97 18.63 -48.30
C PRO A 463 32.52 19.98 -48.76
N LYS A 464 31.66 21.01 -48.78
CA LYS A 464 32.12 22.38 -49.02
C LYS A 464 32.73 22.93 -47.73
N GLU A 465 33.66 23.88 -47.86
CA GLU A 465 34.33 24.49 -46.71
C GLU A 465 33.35 25.07 -45.69
N LYS A 466 32.28 25.71 -46.17
CA LYS A 466 31.24 26.30 -45.32
C LYS A 466 30.41 25.28 -44.51
N ASP A 467 30.48 24.00 -44.87
CA ASP A 467 29.76 22.92 -44.19
C ASP A 467 30.62 22.30 -43.06
N LEU A 468 31.87 22.77 -42.90
CA LEU A 468 32.83 22.34 -41.89
C LEU A 468 33.15 23.46 -40.87
N PRO A 469 33.50 23.12 -39.61
CA PRO A 469 33.44 21.78 -39.04
C PRO A 469 31.97 21.33 -38.84
N ALA A 470 31.70 20.07 -39.19
CA ALA A 470 30.42 19.46 -38.91
C ALA A 470 30.48 18.71 -37.59
N ILE A 471 29.45 18.90 -36.78
CA ILE A 471 29.38 18.42 -35.40
C ILE A 471 28.15 17.54 -35.25
N MET A 472 28.35 16.34 -34.71
CA MET A 472 27.32 15.48 -34.16
C MET A 472 27.51 15.36 -32.65
N GLU A 473 26.48 15.63 -31.89
CA GLU A 473 26.45 15.57 -30.43
C GLU A 473 25.46 14.50 -29.97
N ILE A 474 25.92 13.63 -29.07
CA ILE A 474 25.11 12.62 -28.42
C ILE A 474 25.08 12.96 -26.93
N ASN A 475 23.90 13.29 -26.43
CA ASN A 475 23.72 13.68 -25.03
C ASN A 475 23.64 12.46 -24.12
N TRP A 476 22.97 11.39 -24.56
CA TRP A 476 22.95 10.11 -23.84
C TRP A 476 22.58 8.98 -24.79
N VAL A 477 22.93 7.75 -24.41
CA VAL A 477 22.54 6.49 -25.06
C VAL A 477 21.96 5.56 -24.01
N ARG A 478 20.83 4.92 -24.30
CA ARG A 478 20.16 3.96 -23.40
C ARG A 478 19.65 2.77 -24.20
N CYS A 479 19.92 1.57 -23.70
CA CYS A 479 19.37 0.33 -24.22
C CYS A 479 18.59 -0.39 -23.13
N TYR A 480 17.50 -1.01 -23.54
CA TYR A 480 16.61 -1.75 -22.65
C TYR A 480 16.35 -3.14 -23.23
N LYS A 481 16.17 -4.14 -22.37
CA LYS A 481 15.58 -5.44 -22.75
C LYS A 481 14.18 -5.57 -22.19
N HIS A 482 13.37 -6.44 -22.79
CA HIS A 482 12.09 -6.80 -22.22
C HIS A 482 12.29 -7.69 -20.98
N ILE A 483 11.54 -7.48 -19.90
CA ILE A 483 11.50 -8.33 -18.69
C ILE A 483 10.53 -9.49 -18.88
#